data_AF-A0AAF1A227-F1
#
_entry.id   AF-A0AAF1A227-F1
#
_cell.length_a   1.000
_cell.length_b   1.000
_cell.length_c   1.000
_cell.angle_alpha   90.00
_cell.angle_beta   90.00
_cell.angle_gamma   90.00
#
_symmetry.space_group_name_H-M   'P 1'
#
loop_
_entity.id
_entity.type
_entity.pdbx_description
1 polymer ?
#
loop_
_entity_poly.entity_id
_entity_poly.type
_entity_poly.pdbx_seq_one_letter_code
_entity_poly.pdbx_strand_id
1 'polypeptide(L)'
;MEGVLQTRGLLSLPFKPKIKAFYPLPQGGLRNRFNSLSSLKPNPLNGVSLSSNGFQKVQGFDTKPQLFGQKKRCFPICKAEAAAAAGAADGQPLFVEKEQPKFMGIELVTLKKIIPLGAMFFCILFNYTILRDTKDVLVVTAKGSSAEIIPFLKTWVNLPMAIGFMLLYTKLANVLSKEALFYTVILPFIAFFGAFGFVLYPLSNYFHPTAFADKLLNTLGPRFLGPIAILRIWSFCLFYVMAELWGSVVVSVLFWGFANQITTVDEAKRFYPLFGLGANVALIFSGRTVKYFSSLRSSLGPGVDGWAISLKGMMSIVVMMGGAICFFYWWVNRNVALPTRSKKKKVKPNMTTMESLKFLVSSKYIRDLATLVVAYGISINLVEVTWKSKLKAQFPSPNEYSSFMGDFSTATGIATFTMMLLSQWIFDKYGWGAAAKITPTVLLLTGVGFFSLLLFGAPLAPTLAKFGMTPLLAAVYVGAMQNIFSKSAKYSLFDPCKEMAYIPLDEDTKVKGKAAIDVVCNPLGKSGGALIQQFMILTFGSLASSTPYLGGVLLVIVLAWLGAAKSLDGQFTQLRQEEDLEKEMERASLKIPVVSQNENGNGSLSSESSLNPAGGDSTNASSEPSSPRSL
;
A
#
# COMPACT_ATOMS: atom_id res chain seq x y z
N MET A 1 -31.13 40.99 -5.95
CA MET A 1 -29.98 41.73 -5.41
C MET A 1 -28.99 40.71 -4.88
N GLU A 2 -27.84 40.57 -5.53
CA GLU A 2 -26.80 39.61 -5.15
C GLU A 2 -25.89 40.21 -4.07
N GLY A 3 -25.49 39.38 -3.10
CA GLY A 3 -24.56 39.74 -2.03
C GLY A 3 -23.53 38.63 -1.85
N VAL A 4 -22.47 38.65 -2.64
CA VAL A 4 -21.40 37.64 -2.60
C VAL A 4 -20.49 37.91 -1.40
N LEU A 5 -20.52 37.01 -0.40
CA LEU A 5 -19.55 37.00 0.70
C LEU A 5 -18.53 35.88 0.52
N GLN A 6 -17.36 36.23 -0.03
CA GLN A 6 -16.18 35.37 -0.03
C GLN A 6 -15.50 35.39 1.34
N THR A 7 -15.63 34.31 2.13
CA THR A 7 -14.81 34.12 3.35
C THR A 7 -13.52 33.37 3.01
N ARG A 8 -12.37 33.98 3.35
CA ARG A 8 -11.04 33.42 3.05
C ARG A 8 -10.69 32.28 4.02
N GLY A 9 -10.32 31.11 3.48
CA GLY A 9 -9.88 29.96 4.28
C GLY A 9 -8.47 30.11 4.86
N LEU A 10 -8.33 29.75 6.15
CA LEU A 10 -7.15 29.97 7.00
C LEU A 10 -5.90 29.11 6.68
N LEU A 11 -5.84 28.48 5.49
CA LEU A 11 -4.75 27.59 5.05
C LEU A 11 -4.21 27.95 3.65
N SER A 12 -4.36 29.21 3.23
CA SER A 12 -3.84 29.72 1.95
C SER A 12 -2.54 30.51 2.14
N LEU A 13 -1.39 29.84 2.00
CA LEU A 13 -0.09 30.50 1.82
C LEU A 13 -0.04 31.13 0.40
N PRO A 14 0.17 32.45 0.26
CA PRO A 14 0.22 33.10 -1.06
C PRO A 14 1.63 33.03 -1.66
N PHE A 15 1.83 32.21 -2.69
CA PHE A 15 2.99 32.34 -3.57
C PHE A 15 2.79 33.49 -4.57
N LYS A 16 3.57 34.57 -4.43
CA LYS A 16 3.76 35.60 -5.47
C LYS A 16 5.23 36.02 -5.52
N PRO A 17 6.01 35.60 -6.54
CA PRO A 17 7.30 36.24 -6.81
C PRO A 17 7.05 37.60 -7.49
N LYS A 18 7.32 38.71 -6.77
CA LYS A 18 7.44 40.03 -7.40
C LYS A 18 8.83 40.15 -8.04
N ILE A 19 8.92 39.94 -9.34
CA ILE A 19 10.10 40.36 -10.11
C ILE A 19 10.03 41.88 -10.26
N LYS A 20 11.08 42.60 -9.83
CA LYS A 20 11.20 44.05 -9.99
C LYS A 20 11.44 44.39 -11.45
N ALA A 21 10.74 45.40 -11.95
CA ALA A 21 11.03 46.00 -13.25
C ALA A 21 12.25 46.93 -13.17
N PHE A 22 12.95 47.08 -14.30
CA PHE A 22 13.83 48.22 -14.60
C PHE A 22 13.42 48.81 -15.96
N TYR A 23 13.85 50.06 -16.21
CA TYR A 23 13.25 51.03 -17.14
C TYR A 23 13.58 50.81 -18.66
N PRO A 24 12.95 51.56 -19.59
CA PRO A 24 12.79 51.14 -21.00
C PRO A 24 13.46 52.02 -22.09
N LEU A 25 13.43 51.52 -23.35
CA LEU A 25 13.69 52.18 -24.66
C LEU A 25 15.14 52.64 -24.98
N PRO A 26 15.51 52.94 -26.26
CA PRO A 26 14.73 52.94 -27.51
C PRO A 26 15.33 52.10 -28.68
N GLN A 27 14.74 52.23 -29.87
CA GLN A 27 15.14 51.61 -31.16
C GLN A 27 16.45 52.18 -31.75
N GLY A 28 17.15 51.37 -32.56
CA GLY A 28 18.24 51.81 -33.45
C GLY A 28 18.73 50.67 -34.34
N GLY A 29 18.91 50.91 -35.65
CA GLY A 29 19.26 49.87 -36.63
C GLY A 29 20.56 50.12 -37.39
N LEU A 30 20.84 49.21 -38.33
CA LEU A 30 21.92 49.18 -39.35
C LEU A 30 23.34 48.67 -38.98
N ARG A 31 23.56 47.40 -39.36
CA ARG A 31 24.46 46.91 -40.44
C ARG A 31 26.00 46.82 -40.27
N ASN A 32 26.52 45.85 -41.03
CA ASN A 32 27.92 45.56 -41.45
C ASN A 32 28.78 44.81 -40.41
N ARG A 33 29.58 43.78 -40.75
CA ARG A 33 29.81 42.96 -41.96
C ARG A 33 30.27 41.56 -41.46
N PHE A 34 30.11 40.44 -42.17
CA PHE A 34 30.93 40.01 -43.32
C PHE A 34 30.27 38.85 -44.10
N ASN A 35 30.36 38.91 -45.44
CA ASN A 35 30.40 37.87 -46.50
C ASN A 35 29.50 36.60 -46.45
N SER A 36 28.95 36.07 -47.56
CA SER A 36 28.71 36.56 -48.94
C SER A 36 27.74 35.61 -49.70
N LEU A 37 27.14 36.08 -50.80
CA LEU A 37 26.20 35.36 -51.71
C LEU A 37 26.78 34.02 -52.26
N SER A 38 26.07 32.95 -52.67
CA SER A 38 24.67 32.61 -53.08
C SER A 38 24.50 32.25 -54.57
N SER A 39 23.57 31.31 -54.84
CA SER A 39 22.90 30.90 -56.11
C SER A 39 22.92 29.36 -56.28
N LEU A 40 21.98 28.67 -56.96
CA LEU A 40 20.74 29.05 -57.65
C LEU A 40 19.75 27.85 -57.61
N LYS A 41 18.46 28.05 -57.92
CA LYS A 41 17.41 27.02 -57.92
C LYS A 41 16.75 26.93 -59.30
N PRO A 42 16.27 25.74 -59.72
CA PRO A 42 14.97 25.71 -60.41
C PRO A 42 14.07 24.51 -60.03
N ASN A 43 12.86 24.53 -60.60
CA ASN A 43 11.75 23.55 -60.63
C ASN A 43 11.33 23.41 -62.13
N PRO A 44 10.33 22.62 -62.60
CA PRO A 44 9.47 21.58 -61.98
C PRO A 44 9.17 20.31 -62.88
N LEU A 45 8.29 19.42 -62.38
CA LEU A 45 7.23 18.59 -63.05
C LEU A 45 7.37 18.00 -64.48
N ASN A 46 7.14 16.67 -64.62
CA ASN A 46 6.09 16.06 -65.49
C ASN A 46 5.98 14.51 -65.42
N GLY A 47 4.80 13.93 -65.73
CA GLY A 47 4.62 12.50 -66.13
C GLY A 47 3.63 11.65 -65.32
N VAL A 48 2.59 11.07 -65.97
CA VAL A 48 1.49 10.28 -65.36
C VAL A 48 1.12 9.04 -66.20
N SER A 49 0.88 7.87 -65.55
CA SER A 49 -0.07 6.78 -65.91
C SER A 49 0.07 5.60 -64.91
N LEU A 50 -0.96 5.02 -64.26
CA LEU A 50 -2.09 4.17 -64.74
C LEU A 50 -1.59 2.90 -65.47
N SER A 51 -2.04 1.65 -65.22
CA SER A 51 -3.36 1.10 -64.82
C SER A 51 -3.20 -0.36 -64.26
N SER A 52 -3.85 -0.80 -63.17
CA SER A 52 -5.08 -1.65 -63.04
C SER A 52 -5.02 -3.14 -63.48
N ASN A 53 -5.83 -3.96 -62.78
CA ASN A 53 -6.18 -5.39 -62.98
C ASN A 53 -5.16 -6.42 -62.42
N GLY A 54 -5.55 -7.57 -61.84
CA GLY A 54 -6.88 -8.18 -61.69
C GLY A 54 -6.94 -9.30 -60.62
N PHE A 55 -8.04 -10.05 -60.61
CA PHE A 55 -8.54 -10.93 -59.52
C PHE A 55 -7.93 -12.36 -59.44
N GLN A 56 -8.37 -13.11 -58.41
CA GLN A 56 -8.22 -14.57 -58.14
C GLN A 56 -6.90 -14.98 -57.42
N LYS A 57 -6.85 -15.64 -56.25
CA LYS A 57 -7.68 -16.66 -55.54
C LYS A 57 -7.55 -18.09 -56.11
N VAL A 58 -6.84 -18.98 -55.40
CA VAL A 58 -7.22 -20.39 -55.10
C VAL A 58 -6.17 -21.07 -54.19
N GLN A 59 -6.57 -22.15 -53.51
CA GLN A 59 -5.83 -23.06 -52.61
C GLN A 59 -4.45 -23.51 -53.19
N GLY A 60 -3.44 -23.96 -52.43
CA GLY A 60 -3.38 -24.49 -51.06
C GLY A 60 -3.26 -26.02 -51.07
N PHE A 61 -2.15 -26.59 -50.59
CA PHE A 61 -2.05 -27.97 -50.04
C PHE A 61 -0.71 -28.23 -49.31
N ASP A 62 -0.72 -29.17 -48.36
CA ASP A 62 0.40 -29.61 -47.52
C ASP A 62 1.53 -30.36 -48.25
N THR A 63 2.79 -30.28 -47.75
CA THR A 63 3.44 -31.37 -46.96
C THR A 63 4.94 -31.12 -46.65
N LYS A 64 5.38 -31.66 -45.51
CA LYS A 64 6.79 -31.98 -45.11
C LYS A 64 7.09 -33.46 -45.47
N PRO A 65 8.30 -34.04 -45.27
CA PRO A 65 9.64 -33.50 -44.93
C PRO A 65 10.81 -34.07 -45.80
N GLN A 66 12.05 -33.58 -45.63
CA GLN A 66 13.26 -34.37 -45.25
C GLN A 66 14.63 -33.71 -45.61
N LEU A 67 15.43 -33.54 -44.55
CA LEU A 67 16.89 -33.60 -44.37
C LEU A 67 17.86 -33.72 -45.59
N PHE A 68 18.68 -32.66 -45.79
CA PHE A 68 20.14 -32.62 -46.08
C PHE A 68 20.54 -31.11 -46.24
N GLY A 69 21.80 -30.63 -46.10
CA GLY A 69 23.05 -31.20 -45.56
C GLY A 69 24.25 -30.23 -45.74
N GLN A 70 25.22 -30.20 -44.80
CA GLN A 70 26.41 -29.29 -44.77
C GLN A 70 26.10 -27.77 -44.57
N LYS A 71 26.93 -26.90 -43.95
CA LYS A 71 28.21 -27.05 -43.21
C LYS A 71 28.41 -25.88 -42.20
N LYS A 72 29.01 -26.23 -41.05
CA LYS A 72 29.80 -25.42 -40.07
C LYS A 72 30.70 -24.33 -40.73
N ARG A 73 31.22 -23.24 -40.11
CA ARG A 73 31.51 -22.89 -38.69
C ARG A 73 32.01 -21.40 -38.55
N CYS A 74 31.72 -20.75 -37.42
CA CYS A 74 32.62 -20.03 -36.46
C CYS A 74 33.79 -19.06 -36.84
N PHE A 75 33.82 -17.92 -36.11
CA PHE A 75 34.98 -17.10 -35.61
C PHE A 75 35.88 -16.33 -36.62
N PRO A 76 36.85 -15.49 -36.17
CA PRO A 76 36.71 -14.24 -35.37
C PRO A 76 37.47 -13.06 -36.06
N ILE A 77 38.36 -12.32 -35.34
CA ILE A 77 39.30 -11.25 -35.80
C ILE A 77 38.62 -9.86 -35.93
N CYS A 78 39.17 -8.71 -35.52
CA CYS A 78 40.15 -8.21 -34.54
C CYS A 78 40.35 -6.72 -34.92
N LYS A 79 40.70 -5.85 -33.97
CA LYS A 79 41.52 -4.67 -34.31
C LYS A 79 42.58 -4.51 -33.24
N ALA A 80 43.84 -4.48 -33.67
CA ALA A 80 45.01 -4.42 -32.81
C ALA A 80 45.48 -2.98 -32.63
N GLU A 81 46.21 -2.74 -31.54
CA GLU A 81 47.23 -1.70 -31.49
C GLU A 81 48.48 -2.30 -30.83
N ALA A 82 49.65 -1.82 -31.23
CA ALA A 82 50.85 -2.65 -31.32
C ALA A 82 51.69 -2.78 -30.04
N ALA A 83 52.51 -3.83 -30.00
CA ALA A 83 53.46 -4.09 -28.92
C ALA A 83 54.74 -3.25 -29.04
N ALA A 84 55.33 -2.92 -27.89
CA ALA A 84 56.75 -2.70 -27.71
C ALA A 84 57.21 -3.55 -26.53
N ALA A 85 58.26 -4.36 -26.71
CA ALA A 85 58.67 -5.40 -25.77
C ALA A 85 59.90 -4.98 -24.94
N ALA A 86 59.91 -5.33 -23.64
CA ALA A 86 61.13 -5.53 -22.85
C ALA A 86 60.83 -6.26 -21.52
N GLY A 87 61.69 -7.21 -21.14
CA GLY A 87 61.91 -7.60 -19.73
C GLY A 87 60.96 -8.63 -19.11
N ALA A 88 61.51 -9.78 -18.71
CA ALA A 88 60.83 -10.78 -17.89
C ALA A 88 61.15 -10.59 -16.40
N ALA A 89 60.16 -10.82 -15.51
CA ALA A 89 60.33 -11.30 -14.13
C ALA A 89 58.95 -11.64 -13.51
N ASP A 90 58.93 -12.53 -12.53
CA ASP A 90 57.72 -12.97 -11.81
C ASP A 90 56.96 -11.85 -11.08
N GLY A 91 55.63 -11.97 -11.04
CA GLY A 91 54.77 -11.12 -10.21
C GLY A 91 53.28 -11.45 -10.38
N GLN A 92 52.61 -11.83 -9.29
CA GLN A 92 51.16 -12.04 -9.29
C GLN A 92 50.42 -10.73 -9.63
N PRO A 93 49.40 -10.74 -10.51
CA PRO A 93 48.52 -9.59 -10.69
C PRO A 93 47.59 -9.46 -9.47
N LEU A 94 48.00 -8.60 -8.54
CA LEU A 94 47.18 -8.14 -7.43
C LEU A 94 45.87 -7.56 -8.00
N PHE A 95 44.72 -8.11 -7.60
CA PHE A 95 43.41 -7.63 -8.05
C PHE A 95 43.18 -6.21 -7.54
N VAL A 96 43.53 -5.21 -8.36
CA VAL A 96 43.14 -3.82 -8.14
C VAL A 96 41.63 -3.73 -8.35
N GLU A 97 40.89 -3.83 -7.26
CA GLU A 97 39.46 -3.56 -7.23
C GLU A 97 39.24 -2.11 -7.68
N LYS A 98 38.72 -1.95 -8.91
CA LYS A 98 38.34 -0.63 -9.44
C LYS A 98 37.24 -0.06 -8.54
N GLU A 99 37.62 0.82 -7.62
CA GLU A 99 36.67 1.54 -6.78
C GLU A 99 35.59 2.18 -7.67
N GLN A 100 34.37 1.65 -7.56
CA GLN A 100 33.24 2.23 -8.27
C GLN A 100 32.98 3.63 -7.70
N PRO A 101 32.65 4.65 -8.54
CA PRO A 101 32.52 6.00 -8.03
C PRO A 101 31.38 6.05 -7.00
N LYS A 102 31.74 6.39 -5.75
CA LYS A 102 30.80 6.51 -4.62
C LYS A 102 30.18 7.90 -4.67
N PHE A 103 28.88 7.99 -4.99
CA PHE A 103 28.15 9.26 -4.85
C PHE A 103 27.40 9.24 -3.51
N MET A 104 27.71 10.18 -2.62
CA MET A 104 27.04 10.32 -1.31
C MET A 104 27.09 9.05 -0.42
N GLY A 105 28.17 8.27 -0.51
CA GLY A 105 28.32 7.01 0.26
C GLY A 105 27.38 5.89 -0.19
N ILE A 106 27.01 5.88 -1.48
CA ILE A 106 26.21 4.84 -2.14
C ILE A 106 26.92 4.48 -3.45
N GLU A 107 26.99 3.18 -3.77
CA GLU A 107 27.49 2.72 -5.06
C GLU A 107 26.56 3.16 -6.20
N LEU A 108 27.13 3.66 -7.31
CA LEU A 108 26.34 4.07 -8.48
C LEU A 108 25.49 2.94 -9.09
N VAL A 109 25.95 1.69 -9.01
CA VAL A 109 25.17 0.52 -9.46
C VAL A 109 23.91 0.36 -8.61
N THR A 110 24.03 0.53 -7.31
CA THR A 110 22.92 0.43 -6.34
C THR A 110 21.95 1.61 -6.51
N LEU A 111 22.46 2.84 -6.67
CA LEU A 111 21.66 4.04 -6.95
C LEU A 111 20.82 3.90 -8.24
N LYS A 112 21.40 3.31 -9.30
CA LYS A 112 20.70 3.02 -10.57
C LYS A 112 19.51 2.07 -10.41
N LYS A 113 19.50 1.17 -9.41
CA LYS A 113 18.33 0.32 -9.12
C LYS A 113 17.23 1.09 -8.37
N ILE A 114 17.65 1.89 -7.38
CA ILE A 114 16.77 2.45 -6.36
C ILE A 114 15.95 3.63 -6.88
N ILE A 115 16.55 4.52 -7.68
CA ILE A 115 15.84 5.68 -8.24
C ILE A 115 14.60 5.24 -9.06
N PRO A 116 14.70 4.33 -10.04
CA PRO A 116 13.53 3.87 -10.79
C PRO A 116 12.59 2.97 -9.99
N LEU A 117 13.08 2.20 -8.99
CA LEU A 117 12.20 1.47 -8.09
C LEU A 117 11.36 2.43 -7.21
N GLY A 118 11.97 3.51 -6.72
CA GLY A 118 11.29 4.59 -6.00
C GLY A 118 10.33 5.38 -6.89
N ALA A 119 10.70 5.68 -8.13
CA ALA A 119 9.83 6.33 -9.11
C ALA A 119 8.62 5.44 -9.48
N MET A 120 8.85 4.15 -9.68
CA MET A 120 7.79 3.15 -9.87
C MET A 120 6.84 3.10 -8.68
N PHE A 121 7.37 3.10 -7.44
CA PHE A 121 6.55 3.13 -6.22
C PHE A 121 5.74 4.42 -6.10
N PHE A 122 6.35 5.56 -6.41
CA PHE A 122 5.68 6.86 -6.46
C PHE A 122 4.51 6.84 -7.46
N CYS A 123 4.71 6.38 -8.71
CA CYS A 123 3.64 6.27 -9.69
C CYS A 123 2.50 5.32 -9.23
N ILE A 124 2.85 4.19 -8.61
CA ILE A 124 1.86 3.23 -8.08
C ILE A 124 1.01 3.85 -6.97
N LEU A 125 1.62 4.57 -6.03
CA LEU A 125 0.94 5.17 -4.88
C LEU A 125 0.20 6.47 -5.22
N PHE A 126 0.71 7.22 -6.19
CA PHE A 126 0.03 8.37 -6.79
C PHE A 126 -1.28 7.92 -7.45
N ASN A 127 -1.23 6.88 -8.29
CA ASN A 127 -2.42 6.26 -8.87
C ASN A 127 -3.35 5.71 -7.80
N TYR A 128 -2.82 4.96 -6.82
CA TYR A 128 -3.62 4.40 -5.73
C TYR A 128 -4.42 5.48 -4.98
N THR A 129 -3.81 6.65 -4.73
CA THR A 129 -4.48 7.76 -4.07
C THR A 129 -5.59 8.35 -4.93
N ILE A 130 -5.32 8.67 -6.21
CA ILE A 130 -6.35 9.20 -7.12
C ILE A 130 -7.53 8.22 -7.23
N LEU A 131 -7.25 6.92 -7.38
CA LEU A 131 -8.27 5.88 -7.47
C LEU A 131 -9.06 5.74 -6.16
N ARG A 132 -8.38 5.78 -5.00
CA ARG A 132 -9.01 5.72 -3.67
C ARG A 132 -9.91 6.91 -3.41
N ASP A 133 -9.51 8.11 -3.79
CA ASP A 133 -10.28 9.31 -3.53
C ASP A 133 -11.46 9.40 -4.52
N THR A 134 -11.23 9.03 -5.79
CA THR A 134 -12.25 9.03 -6.86
C THR A 134 -13.36 7.99 -6.63
N LYS A 135 -13.02 6.77 -6.18
CA LYS A 135 -14.02 5.70 -6.02
C LYS A 135 -15.09 6.04 -4.97
N ASP A 136 -14.68 6.70 -3.89
CA ASP A 136 -15.59 7.12 -2.83
C ASP A 136 -16.50 8.23 -3.36
N VAL A 137 -15.97 9.21 -4.11
CA VAL A 137 -16.80 10.25 -4.75
C VAL A 137 -17.85 9.62 -5.66
N LEU A 138 -17.45 8.75 -6.60
CA LEU A 138 -18.35 8.12 -7.58
C LEU A 138 -19.49 7.35 -6.91
N VAL A 139 -19.17 6.54 -5.90
CA VAL A 139 -20.14 5.67 -5.24
C VAL A 139 -21.02 6.42 -4.24
N VAL A 140 -20.46 7.37 -3.50
CA VAL A 140 -21.19 8.12 -2.47
C VAL A 140 -22.07 9.21 -3.09
N THR A 141 -21.61 9.94 -4.10
CA THR A 141 -22.35 11.10 -4.66
C THR A 141 -23.37 10.74 -5.74
N ALA A 142 -23.40 9.49 -6.22
CA ALA A 142 -24.36 9.06 -7.23
C ALA A 142 -25.84 9.19 -6.81
N LYS A 143 -26.71 9.41 -7.80
CA LYS A 143 -28.18 9.52 -7.63
C LYS A 143 -28.76 8.20 -7.11
N GLY A 144 -29.48 8.26 -6.00
CA GLY A 144 -30.06 7.07 -5.34
C GLY A 144 -29.05 6.17 -4.61
N SER A 145 -27.84 6.67 -4.35
CA SER A 145 -26.83 6.05 -3.48
C SER A 145 -26.58 6.91 -2.25
N SER A 146 -25.92 6.37 -1.23
CA SER A 146 -25.50 7.08 -0.01
C SER A 146 -24.17 6.49 0.50
N ALA A 147 -23.58 7.03 1.57
CA ALA A 147 -22.39 6.41 2.18
C ALA A 147 -22.67 5.00 2.77
N GLU A 148 -23.95 4.64 2.94
CA GLU A 148 -24.42 3.36 3.47
C GLU A 148 -24.12 2.18 2.54
N ILE A 149 -23.87 2.44 1.25
CA ILE A 149 -23.45 1.40 0.30
C ILE A 149 -22.04 0.87 0.61
N ILE A 150 -21.15 1.69 1.20
CA ILE A 150 -19.73 1.33 1.40
C ILE A 150 -19.58 0.06 2.23
N PRO A 151 -20.26 -0.09 3.39
CA PRO A 151 -20.28 -1.36 4.14
C PRO A 151 -20.71 -2.56 3.31
N PHE A 152 -21.81 -2.48 2.56
CA PHE A 152 -22.32 -3.59 1.75
C PHE A 152 -21.35 -3.94 0.61
N LEU A 153 -20.83 -2.94 -0.08
CA LEU A 153 -19.90 -3.12 -1.21
C LEU A 153 -18.59 -3.78 -0.76
N LYS A 154 -18.04 -3.36 0.39
CA LYS A 154 -16.82 -3.98 0.97
C LYS A 154 -17.01 -5.47 1.27
N THR A 155 -18.12 -5.87 1.88
CA THR A 155 -18.36 -7.27 2.27
C THR A 155 -18.83 -8.14 1.10
N TRP A 156 -19.80 -7.68 0.31
CA TRP A 156 -20.49 -8.52 -0.68
C TRP A 156 -19.88 -8.49 -2.08
N VAL A 157 -19.09 -7.46 -2.41
CA VAL A 157 -18.49 -7.32 -3.75
C VAL A 157 -16.96 -7.36 -3.68
N ASN A 158 -16.34 -6.55 -2.83
CA ASN A 158 -14.88 -6.45 -2.77
C ASN A 158 -14.22 -7.72 -2.21
N LEU A 159 -14.76 -8.32 -1.13
CA LEU A 159 -14.20 -9.54 -0.56
C LEU A 159 -14.26 -10.74 -1.53
N PRO A 160 -15.41 -11.10 -2.16
CA PRO A 160 -15.45 -12.20 -3.13
C PRO A 160 -14.56 -11.95 -4.35
N MET A 161 -14.54 -10.71 -4.87
CA MET A 161 -13.70 -10.35 -6.01
C MET A 161 -12.20 -10.42 -5.69
N ALA A 162 -11.78 -10.06 -4.46
CA ALA A 162 -10.40 -10.22 -4.01
C ALA A 162 -9.99 -11.70 -3.90
N ILE A 163 -10.88 -12.57 -3.41
CA ILE A 163 -10.65 -14.03 -3.36
C ILE A 163 -10.55 -14.59 -4.78
N GLY A 164 -11.50 -14.26 -5.66
CA GLY A 164 -11.49 -14.68 -7.06
C GLY A 164 -10.23 -14.22 -7.81
N PHE A 165 -9.81 -12.97 -7.59
CA PHE A 165 -8.57 -12.44 -8.14
C PHE A 165 -7.34 -13.18 -7.59
N MET A 166 -7.28 -13.50 -6.29
CA MET A 166 -6.16 -14.25 -5.71
C MET A 166 -6.03 -15.67 -6.29
N LEU A 167 -7.15 -16.36 -6.52
CA LEU A 167 -7.17 -17.66 -7.19
C LEU A 167 -6.69 -17.55 -8.65
N LEU A 168 -7.15 -16.54 -9.39
CA LEU A 168 -6.72 -16.25 -10.75
C LEU A 168 -5.21 -15.94 -10.81
N TYR A 169 -4.74 -15.02 -9.96
CA TYR A 169 -3.33 -14.66 -9.85
C TYR A 169 -2.46 -15.89 -9.54
N THR A 170 -2.90 -16.78 -8.66
CA THR A 170 -2.17 -18.01 -8.31
C THR A 170 -2.05 -18.96 -9.51
N LYS A 171 -3.13 -19.13 -10.29
CA LYS A 171 -3.08 -19.88 -11.56
C LYS A 171 -2.14 -19.24 -12.57
N LEU A 172 -2.24 -17.92 -12.80
CA LEU A 172 -1.37 -17.18 -13.71
C LEU A 172 0.11 -17.24 -13.30
N ALA A 173 0.40 -17.14 -12.01
CA ALA A 173 1.77 -17.17 -11.47
C ALA A 173 2.46 -18.54 -11.56
N ASN A 174 1.69 -19.62 -11.74
CA ASN A 174 2.23 -20.96 -12.01
C ASN A 174 2.50 -21.21 -13.50
N VAL A 175 1.83 -20.48 -14.41
CA VAL A 175 1.91 -20.69 -15.87
C VAL A 175 2.83 -19.66 -16.55
N LEU A 176 2.82 -18.41 -16.11
CA LEU A 176 3.53 -17.31 -16.75
C LEU A 176 4.94 -17.09 -16.16
N SER A 177 5.85 -16.58 -16.99
CA SER A 177 7.11 -16.00 -16.50
C SER A 177 6.84 -14.77 -15.63
N LYS A 178 7.79 -14.38 -14.77
CA LYS A 178 7.62 -13.24 -13.84
C LYS A 178 7.30 -11.92 -14.55
N GLU A 179 7.96 -11.67 -15.68
CA GLU A 179 7.75 -10.49 -16.52
C GLU A 179 6.37 -10.53 -17.18
N ALA A 180 6.02 -11.66 -17.80
CA ALA A 180 4.71 -11.85 -18.41
C ALA A 180 3.59 -11.72 -17.36
N LEU A 181 3.78 -12.25 -16.15
CA LEU A 181 2.83 -12.13 -15.04
C LEU A 181 2.63 -10.66 -14.63
N PHE A 182 3.71 -9.88 -14.49
CA PHE A 182 3.61 -8.47 -14.15
C PHE A 182 2.78 -7.69 -15.20
N TYR A 183 3.12 -7.85 -16.48
CA TYR A 183 2.40 -7.17 -17.57
C TYR A 183 0.95 -7.65 -17.72
N THR A 184 0.71 -8.96 -17.64
CA THR A 184 -0.63 -9.57 -17.74
C THR A 184 -1.56 -9.09 -16.63
N VAL A 185 -1.02 -8.75 -15.45
CA VAL A 185 -1.83 -8.20 -14.35
C VAL A 185 -2.00 -6.68 -14.46
N ILE A 186 -0.94 -5.91 -14.71
CA ILE A 186 -1.01 -4.44 -14.67
C ILE A 186 -1.78 -3.84 -15.86
N LEU A 187 -1.65 -4.41 -17.06
CA LEU A 187 -2.26 -3.86 -18.27
C LEU A 187 -3.80 -3.88 -18.22
N PRO A 188 -4.48 -4.96 -17.76
CA PRO A 188 -5.94 -4.93 -17.55
C PRO A 188 -6.41 -3.86 -16.57
N PHE A 189 -5.69 -3.57 -15.48
CA PHE A 189 -6.05 -2.46 -14.58
C PHE A 189 -5.95 -1.10 -15.28
N ILE A 190 -4.85 -0.85 -15.99
CA ILE A 190 -4.64 0.40 -16.74
C ILE A 190 -5.73 0.56 -17.82
N ALA A 191 -5.97 -0.49 -18.60
CA ALA A 191 -6.99 -0.52 -19.65
C ALA A 191 -8.39 -0.30 -19.08
N PHE A 192 -8.72 -0.92 -17.94
CA PHE A 192 -10.00 -0.73 -17.25
C PHE A 192 -10.20 0.73 -16.82
N PHE A 193 -9.21 1.37 -16.17
CA PHE A 193 -9.38 2.76 -15.72
C PHE A 193 -9.45 3.76 -16.89
N GLY A 194 -8.71 3.50 -17.97
CA GLY A 194 -8.86 4.24 -19.23
C GLY A 194 -10.27 4.08 -19.82
N ALA A 195 -10.70 2.83 -20.06
CA ALA A 195 -12.04 2.53 -20.57
C ALA A 195 -13.15 3.07 -19.66
N PHE A 196 -12.93 3.15 -18.34
CA PHE A 196 -13.89 3.72 -17.41
C PHE A 196 -14.09 5.23 -17.64
N GLY A 197 -13.01 6.00 -17.71
CA GLY A 197 -13.07 7.45 -17.95
C GLY A 197 -13.62 7.81 -19.33
N PHE A 198 -13.26 7.04 -20.37
CA PHE A 198 -13.60 7.37 -21.76
C PHE A 198 -14.91 6.73 -22.28
N VAL A 199 -15.30 5.55 -21.79
CA VAL A 199 -16.43 4.77 -22.35
C VAL A 199 -17.52 4.51 -21.29
N LEU A 200 -17.20 3.87 -20.16
CA LEU A 200 -18.22 3.45 -19.19
C LEU A 200 -18.88 4.64 -18.46
N TYR A 201 -18.12 5.69 -18.14
CA TYR A 201 -18.69 6.85 -17.45
C TYR A 201 -19.65 7.68 -18.33
N PRO A 202 -19.29 8.08 -19.57
CA PRO A 202 -20.23 8.78 -20.45
C PRO A 202 -21.50 7.98 -20.79
N LEU A 203 -21.40 6.65 -20.86
CA LEU A 203 -22.52 5.75 -21.13
C LEU A 203 -23.27 5.28 -19.87
N SER A 204 -22.93 5.79 -18.68
CA SER A 204 -23.49 5.33 -17.39
C SER A 204 -25.02 5.37 -17.34
N ASN A 205 -25.64 6.39 -17.95
CA ASN A 205 -27.11 6.52 -18.04
C ASN A 205 -27.79 5.36 -18.81
N TYR A 206 -27.10 4.67 -19.71
CA TYR A 206 -27.62 3.50 -20.42
C TYR A 206 -27.39 2.19 -19.66
N PHE A 207 -26.31 2.10 -18.89
CA PHE A 207 -25.93 0.88 -18.17
C PHE A 207 -26.58 0.74 -16.79
N HIS A 208 -27.09 1.82 -16.19
CA HIS A 208 -27.65 1.80 -14.83
C HIS A 208 -29.16 1.47 -14.86
N PRO A 209 -29.61 0.33 -14.28
CA PRO A 209 -31.02 -0.08 -14.29
C PRO A 209 -31.82 0.66 -13.22
N THR A 210 -31.89 1.99 -13.33
CA THR A 210 -32.53 2.90 -12.36
C THR A 210 -33.99 2.54 -12.10
N ALA A 211 -34.78 2.37 -13.16
CA ALA A 211 -36.21 2.04 -13.06
C ALA A 211 -36.49 0.68 -12.38
N PHE A 212 -35.59 -0.30 -12.51
CA PHE A 212 -35.70 -1.58 -11.80
C PHE A 212 -35.33 -1.43 -10.32
N ALA A 213 -34.24 -0.71 -10.04
CA ALA A 213 -33.81 -0.42 -8.67
C ALA A 213 -34.87 0.40 -7.89
N ASP A 214 -35.52 1.37 -8.54
CA ASP A 214 -36.57 2.20 -7.94
C ASP A 214 -37.84 1.37 -7.64
N LYS A 215 -38.25 0.45 -8.54
CA LYS A 215 -39.32 -0.52 -8.24
C LYS A 215 -38.97 -1.43 -7.06
N LEU A 216 -37.75 -1.97 -7.04
CA LEU A 216 -37.29 -2.88 -5.99
C LEU A 216 -37.19 -2.18 -4.62
N LEU A 217 -36.76 -0.92 -4.61
CA LEU A 217 -36.71 -0.08 -3.40
C LEU A 217 -38.10 0.22 -2.85
N ASN A 218 -39.08 0.48 -3.72
CA ASN A 218 -40.48 0.66 -3.31
C ASN A 218 -41.10 -0.62 -2.71
N THR A 219 -40.67 -1.80 -3.15
CA THR A 219 -41.15 -3.09 -2.58
C THR A 219 -40.45 -3.51 -1.29
N LEU A 220 -39.14 -3.26 -1.15
CA LEU A 220 -38.35 -3.68 0.01
C LEU A 220 -38.23 -2.60 1.11
N GLY A 221 -38.52 -1.35 0.76
CA GLY A 221 -38.45 -0.20 1.66
C GLY A 221 -37.02 0.37 1.82
N PRO A 222 -36.91 1.55 2.47
CA PRO A 222 -35.67 2.33 2.50
C PRO A 222 -34.50 1.64 3.21
N ARG A 223 -34.76 0.64 4.07
CA ARG A 223 -33.73 -0.13 4.79
C ARG A 223 -32.77 -0.89 3.84
N PHE A 224 -33.24 -1.20 2.63
CA PHE A 224 -32.46 -1.92 1.61
C PHE A 224 -31.79 -0.99 0.59
N LEU A 225 -31.77 0.33 0.82
CA LEU A 225 -31.11 1.30 -0.07
C LEU A 225 -29.64 0.94 -0.33
N GLY A 226 -28.90 0.53 0.70
CA GLY A 226 -27.50 0.09 0.57
C GLY A 226 -27.31 -1.06 -0.43
N PRO A 227 -27.90 -2.25 -0.21
CA PRO A 227 -27.85 -3.36 -1.18
C PRO A 227 -28.39 -3.02 -2.58
N ILE A 228 -29.53 -2.33 -2.66
CA ILE A 228 -30.17 -2.00 -3.95
C ILE A 228 -29.33 -1.00 -4.76
N ALA A 229 -28.63 -0.08 -4.10
CA ALA A 229 -27.72 0.84 -4.76
C ALA A 229 -26.57 0.11 -5.47
N ILE A 230 -26.11 -1.05 -4.99
CA ILE A 230 -25.07 -1.84 -5.68
C ILE A 230 -25.54 -2.27 -7.08
N LEU A 231 -26.80 -2.69 -7.21
CA LEU A 231 -27.39 -3.02 -8.52
C LEU A 231 -27.65 -1.77 -9.36
N ARG A 232 -28.12 -0.68 -8.74
CA ARG A 232 -28.42 0.60 -9.39
C ARG A 232 -27.20 1.18 -10.11
N ILE A 233 -26.05 1.21 -9.43
CA ILE A 233 -24.81 1.88 -9.88
C ILE A 233 -23.66 0.89 -10.09
N TRP A 234 -23.95 -0.32 -10.58
CA TRP A 234 -23.01 -1.44 -10.66
C TRP A 234 -21.66 -1.09 -11.32
N SER A 235 -21.62 -0.23 -12.34
CA SER A 235 -20.36 0.15 -13.01
C SER A 235 -19.46 1.02 -12.11
N PHE A 236 -20.05 1.83 -11.22
CA PHE A 236 -19.30 2.57 -10.20
C PHE A 236 -18.84 1.64 -9.07
N CYS A 237 -19.63 0.61 -8.75
CA CYS A 237 -19.21 -0.45 -7.83
C CYS A 237 -18.03 -1.27 -8.38
N LEU A 238 -18.03 -1.56 -9.70
CA LEU A 238 -16.92 -2.22 -10.38
C LEU A 238 -15.64 -1.35 -10.33
N PHE A 239 -15.77 -0.04 -10.56
CA PHE A 239 -14.66 0.89 -10.36
C PHE A 239 -14.12 0.87 -8.93
N TYR A 240 -15.00 0.85 -7.93
CA TYR A 240 -14.62 0.78 -6.52
C TYR A 240 -13.81 -0.48 -6.20
N VAL A 241 -14.26 -1.65 -6.66
CA VAL A 241 -13.53 -2.91 -6.48
C VAL A 241 -12.18 -2.87 -7.19
N MET A 242 -12.11 -2.42 -8.44
CA MET A 242 -10.83 -2.31 -9.15
C MET A 242 -9.86 -1.34 -8.44
N ALA A 243 -10.37 -0.25 -7.85
CA ALA A 243 -9.58 0.71 -7.08
C ALA A 243 -9.11 0.18 -5.70
N GLU A 244 -9.91 -0.66 -5.02
CA GLU A 244 -9.46 -1.43 -3.85
C GLU A 244 -8.40 -2.47 -4.23
N LEU A 245 -8.62 -3.21 -5.33
CA LEU A 245 -7.70 -4.23 -5.84
C LEU A 245 -6.36 -3.63 -6.30
N TRP A 246 -6.31 -2.39 -6.79
CA TRP A 246 -5.03 -1.72 -7.05
C TRP A 246 -4.15 -1.68 -5.78
N GLY A 247 -4.75 -1.39 -4.62
CA GLY A 247 -4.04 -1.37 -3.34
C GLY A 247 -3.51 -2.75 -2.92
N SER A 248 -4.33 -3.80 -3.03
CA SER A 248 -3.93 -5.15 -2.59
C SER A 248 -3.05 -5.89 -3.60
N VAL A 249 -3.24 -5.65 -4.90
CA VAL A 249 -2.53 -6.35 -5.98
C VAL A 249 -1.30 -5.57 -6.43
N VAL A 250 -1.46 -4.33 -6.89
CA VAL A 250 -0.37 -3.58 -7.53
C VAL A 250 0.67 -3.14 -6.51
N VAL A 251 0.25 -2.67 -5.32
CA VAL A 251 1.18 -2.32 -4.24
C VAL A 251 1.75 -3.58 -3.57
N SER A 252 0.89 -4.41 -2.96
CA SER A 252 1.36 -5.48 -2.05
C SER A 252 1.91 -6.73 -2.76
N VAL A 253 1.40 -7.07 -3.96
CA VAL A 253 1.81 -8.29 -4.66
C VAL A 253 2.81 -7.97 -5.77
N LEU A 254 2.52 -7.02 -6.66
CA LEU A 254 3.40 -6.72 -7.80
C LEU A 254 4.64 -5.93 -7.36
N PHE A 255 4.49 -4.74 -6.77
CA PHE A 255 5.64 -3.90 -6.39
C PHE A 255 6.51 -4.57 -5.33
N TRP A 256 5.96 -4.94 -4.17
CA TRP A 256 6.76 -5.57 -3.11
C TRP A 256 7.25 -6.96 -3.52
N GLY A 257 6.51 -7.69 -4.37
CA GLY A 257 6.99 -8.93 -4.97
C GLY A 257 8.22 -8.73 -5.86
N PHE A 258 8.29 -7.64 -6.61
CA PHE A 258 9.42 -7.28 -7.48
C PHE A 258 10.60 -6.70 -6.69
N ALA A 259 10.35 -5.74 -5.79
CA ALA A 259 11.36 -5.11 -4.95
C ALA A 259 12.18 -6.14 -4.16
N ASN A 260 11.52 -7.11 -3.54
CA ASN A 260 12.16 -8.19 -2.75
C ASN A 260 12.98 -9.20 -3.59
N GLN A 261 12.88 -9.17 -4.93
CA GLN A 261 13.66 -10.03 -5.81
C GLN A 261 14.95 -9.36 -6.31
N ILE A 262 14.95 -8.03 -6.44
CA ILE A 262 16.10 -7.24 -6.91
C ILE A 262 16.96 -6.77 -5.74
N THR A 263 16.32 -6.41 -4.63
CA THR A 263 16.97 -5.77 -3.47
C THR A 263 17.58 -6.81 -2.54
N THR A 264 18.83 -6.61 -2.11
CA THR A 264 19.47 -7.42 -1.07
C THR A 264 18.93 -7.06 0.32
N VAL A 265 19.28 -7.84 1.36
CA VAL A 265 18.79 -7.59 2.73
C VAL A 265 19.32 -6.26 3.27
N ASP A 266 20.57 -5.92 2.99
CA ASP A 266 21.21 -4.71 3.52
C ASP A 266 20.84 -3.46 2.71
N GLU A 267 20.63 -3.60 1.40
CA GLU A 267 19.93 -2.58 0.59
C GLU A 267 18.52 -2.33 1.15
N ALA A 268 17.73 -3.39 1.44
CA ALA A 268 16.36 -3.25 1.90
C ALA A 268 16.24 -2.50 3.24
N LYS A 269 17.12 -2.78 4.21
CA LYS A 269 17.20 -2.03 5.49
C LYS A 269 17.39 -0.52 5.28
N ARG A 270 18.20 -0.12 4.28
CA ARG A 270 18.50 1.30 4.00
C ARG A 270 17.41 1.98 3.15
N PHE A 271 16.81 1.29 2.18
CA PHE A 271 15.96 1.91 1.17
C PHE A 271 14.45 1.72 1.36
N TYR A 272 14.00 0.66 2.05
CA TYR A 272 12.56 0.47 2.30
C TYR A 272 11.96 1.54 3.23
N PRO A 273 12.65 2.05 4.27
CA PRO A 273 12.17 3.22 5.02
C PRO A 273 12.04 4.48 4.16
N LEU A 274 12.96 4.68 3.21
CA LEU A 274 12.92 5.81 2.27
C LEU A 274 11.74 5.69 1.29
N PHE A 275 11.37 4.48 0.85
CA PHE A 275 10.13 4.25 0.11
C PHE A 275 8.88 4.57 0.97
N GLY A 276 8.90 4.25 2.27
CA GLY A 276 7.85 4.63 3.22
C GLY A 276 7.68 6.16 3.36
N LEU A 277 8.77 6.92 3.38
CA LEU A 277 8.71 8.39 3.36
C LEU A 277 8.24 8.92 1.99
N GLY A 278 8.74 8.37 0.89
CA GLY A 278 8.33 8.71 -0.47
C GLY A 278 6.84 8.44 -0.77
N ALA A 279 6.24 7.46 -0.08
CA ALA A 279 4.80 7.19 -0.14
C ALA A 279 3.94 8.39 0.28
N ASN A 280 4.36 9.11 1.34
CA ASN A 280 3.66 10.29 1.82
C ASN A 280 3.85 11.49 0.87
N VAL A 281 5.00 11.58 0.21
CA VAL A 281 5.25 12.57 -0.84
C VAL A 281 4.33 12.31 -2.04
N ALA A 282 4.19 11.06 -2.49
CA ALA A 282 3.25 10.69 -3.55
C ALA A 282 1.80 11.08 -3.20
N LEU A 283 1.37 10.76 -1.97
CA LEU A 283 0.06 11.11 -1.41
C LEU A 283 -0.21 12.63 -1.47
N ILE A 284 0.77 13.48 -1.13
CA ILE A 284 0.69 14.95 -1.23
C ILE A 284 0.48 15.39 -2.69
N PHE A 285 1.32 14.93 -3.62
CA PHE A 285 1.21 15.32 -5.04
C PHE A 285 -0.10 14.86 -5.68
N SER A 286 -0.56 13.64 -5.37
CA SER A 286 -1.86 13.15 -5.86
C SER A 286 -3.04 13.96 -5.32
N GLY A 287 -3.06 14.32 -4.03
CA GLY A 287 -4.12 15.15 -3.45
C GLY A 287 -4.21 16.53 -4.10
N ARG A 288 -3.06 17.16 -4.38
CA ARG A 288 -2.98 18.41 -5.14
C ARG A 288 -3.44 18.26 -6.58
N THR A 289 -3.17 17.12 -7.22
CA THR A 289 -3.63 16.81 -8.58
C THR A 289 -5.15 16.66 -8.63
N VAL A 290 -5.76 15.91 -7.71
CA VAL A 290 -7.24 15.78 -7.60
C VAL A 290 -7.89 17.15 -7.43
N LYS A 291 -7.32 18.01 -6.57
CA LYS A 291 -7.79 19.38 -6.39
C LYS A 291 -7.63 20.25 -7.63
N TYR A 292 -6.52 20.13 -8.37
CA TYR A 292 -6.31 20.85 -9.63
C TYR A 292 -7.43 20.56 -10.65
N PHE A 293 -7.74 19.28 -10.92
CA PHE A 293 -8.83 18.92 -11.84
C PHE A 293 -10.21 19.35 -11.33
N SER A 294 -10.43 19.30 -10.01
CA SER A 294 -11.66 19.81 -9.40
C SER A 294 -11.79 21.33 -9.47
N SER A 295 -10.67 22.07 -9.48
CA SER A 295 -10.66 23.54 -9.66
C SER A 295 -10.72 23.99 -11.13
N LEU A 296 -10.15 23.21 -12.05
CA LEU A 296 -10.18 23.48 -13.49
C LEU A 296 -11.63 23.52 -14.02
N ARG A 297 -12.52 22.73 -13.39
CA ARG A 297 -13.97 22.78 -13.60
C ARG A 297 -14.60 24.14 -13.30
N SER A 298 -14.15 24.85 -12.27
CA SER A 298 -14.74 26.14 -11.86
C SER A 298 -14.55 27.25 -12.92
N SER A 299 -13.74 26.99 -13.94
CA SER A 299 -13.49 27.87 -15.08
C SER A 299 -14.15 27.41 -16.39
N LEU A 300 -14.97 26.35 -16.37
CA LEU A 300 -15.70 25.85 -17.54
C LEU A 300 -17.10 26.47 -17.64
N GLY A 301 -17.55 26.71 -18.88
CA GLY A 301 -18.83 27.38 -19.14
C GLY A 301 -20.08 26.56 -18.78
N PRO A 302 -21.26 27.21 -18.67
CA PRO A 302 -22.51 26.53 -18.33
C PRO A 302 -22.88 25.46 -19.35
N GLY A 303 -23.33 24.29 -18.88
CA GLY A 303 -23.85 23.21 -19.72
C GLY A 303 -22.90 22.02 -19.96
N VAL A 304 -21.62 22.11 -19.57
CA VAL A 304 -20.67 20.99 -19.68
C VAL A 304 -20.60 20.20 -18.37
N ASP A 305 -20.67 18.86 -18.42
CA ASP A 305 -20.41 18.04 -17.24
C ASP A 305 -18.91 18.04 -16.87
N GLY A 306 -18.54 19.03 -16.05
CA GLY A 306 -17.19 19.15 -15.53
C GLY A 306 -16.75 18.00 -14.62
N TRP A 307 -17.65 17.12 -14.15
CA TRP A 307 -17.23 15.91 -13.43
C TRP A 307 -16.72 14.87 -14.43
N ALA A 308 -17.43 14.62 -15.52
CA ALA A 308 -16.93 13.76 -16.60
C ALA A 308 -15.57 14.24 -17.15
N ILE A 309 -15.35 15.55 -17.26
CA ILE A 309 -14.05 16.10 -17.69
C ILE A 309 -12.96 15.92 -16.63
N SER A 310 -13.24 16.26 -15.36
CA SER A 310 -12.30 16.05 -14.24
C SER A 310 -11.91 14.57 -14.12
N LEU A 311 -12.89 13.68 -14.19
CA LEU A 311 -12.70 12.22 -14.18
C LEU A 311 -11.87 11.74 -15.38
N LYS A 312 -12.15 12.22 -16.61
CA LYS A 312 -11.33 11.92 -17.80
C LYS A 312 -9.89 12.38 -17.62
N GLY A 313 -9.66 13.58 -17.07
CA GLY A 313 -8.32 14.10 -16.76
C GLY A 313 -7.58 13.24 -15.75
N MET A 314 -8.22 12.92 -14.62
CA MET A 314 -7.68 12.04 -13.59
C MET A 314 -7.37 10.63 -14.13
N MET A 315 -8.29 10.01 -14.88
CA MET A 315 -8.05 8.69 -15.49
C MET A 315 -6.97 8.71 -16.57
N SER A 316 -6.85 9.81 -17.34
CA SER A 316 -5.76 9.98 -18.31
C SER A 316 -4.39 9.99 -17.62
N ILE A 317 -4.26 10.69 -16.48
CA ILE A 317 -3.03 10.64 -15.69
C ILE A 317 -2.80 9.25 -15.09
N VAL A 318 -3.84 8.57 -14.59
CA VAL A 318 -3.71 7.19 -14.11
C VAL A 318 -3.16 6.26 -15.20
N VAL A 319 -3.60 6.43 -16.45
CA VAL A 319 -3.07 5.69 -17.61
C VAL A 319 -1.63 6.10 -17.94
N MET A 320 -1.29 7.39 -17.94
CA MET A 320 0.09 7.84 -18.21
C MET A 320 1.07 7.34 -17.14
N MET A 321 0.71 7.43 -15.85
CA MET A 321 1.50 6.86 -14.75
C MET A 321 1.54 5.33 -14.81
N GLY A 322 0.48 4.68 -15.30
CA GLY A 322 0.46 3.26 -15.63
C GLY A 322 1.50 2.88 -16.70
N GLY A 323 1.59 3.68 -17.76
CA GLY A 323 2.65 3.57 -18.77
C GLY A 323 4.05 3.79 -18.19
N ALA A 324 4.21 4.77 -17.30
CA ALA A 324 5.48 5.01 -16.60
C ALA A 324 5.88 3.82 -15.70
N ILE A 325 4.93 3.17 -15.02
CA ILE A 325 5.18 1.94 -14.25
C ILE A 325 5.69 0.81 -15.16
N CYS A 326 5.07 0.63 -16.34
CA CYS A 326 5.51 -0.35 -17.33
C CYS A 326 6.91 -0.03 -17.87
N PHE A 327 7.20 1.25 -18.14
CA PHE A 327 8.51 1.72 -18.57
C PHE A 327 9.60 1.50 -17.51
N PHE A 328 9.35 1.86 -16.25
CA PHE A 328 10.32 1.63 -15.16
C PHE A 328 10.54 0.14 -14.91
N TYR A 329 9.49 -0.69 -14.99
CA TYR A 329 9.63 -2.14 -14.88
C TYR A 329 10.52 -2.72 -16.00
N TRP A 330 10.26 -2.35 -17.26
CA TRP A 330 11.10 -2.71 -18.41
C TRP A 330 12.55 -2.24 -18.23
N TRP A 331 12.75 -0.97 -17.84
CA TRP A 331 14.06 -0.37 -17.67
C TRP A 331 14.87 -1.07 -16.58
N VAL A 332 14.24 -1.38 -15.44
CA VAL A 332 14.91 -2.09 -14.33
C VAL A 332 15.28 -3.50 -14.78
N ASN A 333 14.35 -4.24 -15.38
CA ASN A 333 14.61 -5.62 -15.81
C ASN A 333 15.68 -5.72 -16.92
N ARG A 334 15.85 -4.68 -17.75
CA ARG A 334 16.89 -4.63 -18.80
C ARG A 334 18.25 -4.15 -18.29
N ASN A 335 18.30 -3.25 -17.31
CA ASN A 335 19.55 -2.61 -16.85
C ASN A 335 20.07 -3.14 -15.51
N VAL A 336 19.31 -3.96 -14.78
CA VAL A 336 19.67 -4.49 -13.47
C VAL A 336 19.79 -6.01 -13.53
N ALA A 337 21.01 -6.52 -13.38
CA ALA A 337 21.23 -7.95 -13.20
C ALA A 337 20.55 -8.43 -11.90
N LEU A 338 19.70 -9.45 -12.01
CA LEU A 338 19.08 -10.09 -10.85
C LEU A 338 20.17 -10.74 -9.98
N PRO A 339 20.16 -10.54 -8.65
CA PRO A 339 21.10 -11.24 -7.78
C PRO A 339 20.89 -12.75 -7.87
N THR A 340 21.98 -13.52 -7.95
CA THR A 340 22.00 -14.98 -8.12
C THR A 340 21.53 -15.73 -6.87
N ARG A 341 20.24 -15.57 -6.51
CA ARG A 341 19.61 -16.29 -5.40
C ARG A 341 19.25 -17.70 -5.84
N SER A 342 19.78 -18.71 -5.15
CA SER A 342 19.29 -20.09 -5.29
C SER A 342 17.80 -20.14 -4.93
N LYS A 343 17.04 -20.95 -5.68
CA LYS A 343 15.58 -21.09 -5.49
C LYS A 343 15.22 -21.92 -4.25
N LYS A 344 15.80 -21.63 -3.08
CA LYS A 344 15.26 -22.10 -1.80
C LYS A 344 13.97 -21.34 -1.51
N LYS A 345 12.87 -21.86 -2.05
CA LYS A 345 11.50 -21.44 -1.78
C LYS A 345 11.28 -21.61 -0.27
N LYS A 346 11.47 -20.55 0.53
CA LYS A 346 11.08 -20.57 1.95
C LYS A 346 9.61 -20.97 1.97
N VAL A 347 9.33 -22.17 2.46
CA VAL A 347 7.96 -22.65 2.66
C VAL A 347 7.38 -21.71 3.70
N LYS A 348 6.54 -20.75 3.28
CA LYS A 348 5.64 -20.10 4.22
C LYS A 348 4.82 -21.24 4.84
N PRO A 349 4.78 -21.41 6.17
CA PRO A 349 3.90 -22.40 6.76
C PRO A 349 2.48 -22.04 6.33
N ASN A 350 1.90 -22.87 5.48
CA ASN A 350 0.50 -22.78 5.09
C ASN A 350 -0.33 -23.29 6.28
N MET A 351 -0.39 -22.50 7.35
CA MET A 351 -1.41 -22.73 8.36
C MET A 351 -2.76 -22.53 7.70
N THR A 352 -3.62 -23.53 7.82
CA THR A 352 -5.02 -23.42 7.43
C THR A 352 -5.64 -22.31 8.28
N THR A 353 -6.57 -21.52 7.74
CA THR A 353 -7.17 -20.37 8.45
C THR A 353 -7.72 -20.72 9.84
N MET A 354 -8.20 -21.95 10.02
CA MET A 354 -8.66 -22.48 11.32
C MET A 354 -7.52 -22.79 12.30
N GLU A 355 -6.36 -23.26 11.81
CA GLU A 355 -5.14 -23.46 12.61
C GLU A 355 -4.54 -22.11 13.01
N SER A 356 -4.53 -21.13 12.12
CA SER A 356 -4.15 -19.74 12.45
C SER A 356 -5.07 -19.16 13.53
N LEU A 357 -6.38 -19.39 13.45
CA LEU A 357 -7.33 -18.92 14.47
C LEU A 357 -7.10 -19.61 15.82
N LYS A 358 -6.88 -20.93 15.83
CA LYS A 358 -6.54 -21.69 17.03
C LYS A 358 -5.23 -21.20 17.66
N PHE A 359 -4.22 -20.93 16.83
CA PHE A 359 -2.93 -20.37 17.25
C PHE A 359 -3.06 -18.95 17.84
N LEU A 360 -3.84 -18.08 17.18
CA LEU A 360 -4.15 -16.72 17.65
C LEU A 360 -4.78 -16.70 19.05
N VAL A 361 -5.62 -17.69 19.38
CA VAL A 361 -6.29 -17.80 20.69
C VAL A 361 -5.37 -18.42 21.76
N SER A 362 -4.40 -19.27 21.36
CA SER A 362 -3.57 -20.05 22.28
C SER A 362 -2.46 -19.25 22.97
N SER A 363 -1.96 -18.17 22.38
CA SER A 363 -0.93 -17.31 22.99
C SER A 363 -1.52 -15.97 23.40
N LYS A 364 -1.37 -15.61 24.69
CA LYS A 364 -1.85 -14.34 25.25
C LYS A 364 -1.25 -13.12 24.52
N TYR A 365 0.05 -13.16 24.27
CA TYR A 365 0.78 -12.11 23.54
C TYR A 365 0.22 -11.90 22.14
N ILE A 366 0.08 -12.99 21.38
CA ILE A 366 -0.43 -12.97 20.00
C ILE A 366 -1.90 -12.54 19.96
N ARG A 367 -2.72 -12.96 20.93
CA ARG A 367 -4.12 -12.55 21.06
C ARG A 367 -4.25 -11.05 21.34
N ASP A 368 -3.41 -10.49 22.20
CA ASP A 368 -3.43 -9.06 22.50
C ASP A 368 -2.98 -8.26 21.27
N LEU A 369 -1.90 -8.66 20.59
CA LEU A 369 -1.44 -8.04 19.34
C LEU A 369 -2.49 -8.14 18.20
N ALA A 370 -3.18 -9.28 18.09
CA ALA A 370 -4.30 -9.45 17.18
C ALA A 370 -5.47 -8.50 17.54
N THR A 371 -5.76 -8.33 18.82
CA THR A 371 -6.78 -7.39 19.32
C THR A 371 -6.45 -5.96 18.95
N LEU A 372 -5.18 -5.52 19.09
CA LEU A 372 -4.73 -4.20 18.61
C LEU A 372 -5.06 -3.99 17.11
N VAL A 373 -4.74 -4.96 16.26
CA VAL A 373 -4.95 -4.86 14.80
C VAL A 373 -6.42 -4.90 14.40
N VAL A 374 -7.20 -5.80 14.99
CA VAL A 374 -8.65 -5.88 14.74
C VAL A 374 -9.35 -4.62 15.24
N ALA A 375 -9.04 -4.14 16.45
CA ALA A 375 -9.68 -2.97 17.04
C ALA A 375 -9.39 -1.69 16.25
N TYR A 376 -8.14 -1.48 15.79
CA TYR A 376 -7.85 -0.39 14.85
C TYR A 376 -8.69 -0.51 13.57
N GLY A 377 -8.69 -1.69 12.94
CA GLY A 377 -9.36 -1.94 11.66
C GLY A 377 -10.88 -1.72 11.72
N ILE A 378 -11.53 -2.12 12.83
CA ILE A 378 -12.94 -1.83 13.08
C ILE A 378 -13.12 -0.32 13.30
N SER A 379 -12.38 0.24 14.26
CA SER A 379 -12.53 1.64 14.69
C SER A 379 -12.42 2.63 13.52
N ILE A 380 -11.37 2.51 12.69
CA ILE A 380 -11.20 3.42 11.55
C ILE A 380 -12.32 3.26 10.51
N ASN A 381 -12.83 2.04 10.28
CA ASN A 381 -13.95 1.82 9.36
C ASN A 381 -15.24 2.47 9.90
N LEU A 382 -15.52 2.30 11.20
CA LEU A 382 -16.67 2.91 11.86
C LEU A 382 -16.70 4.44 11.70
N VAL A 383 -15.58 5.11 11.98
CA VAL A 383 -15.53 6.58 11.86
C VAL A 383 -15.50 7.05 10.41
N GLU A 384 -14.70 6.42 9.53
CA GLU A 384 -14.53 6.87 8.14
C GLU A 384 -15.85 6.85 7.35
N VAL A 385 -16.67 5.79 7.48
CA VAL A 385 -17.97 5.70 6.78
C VAL A 385 -18.98 6.70 7.35
N THR A 386 -19.02 6.86 8.68
CA THR A 386 -19.89 7.84 9.36
C THR A 386 -19.54 9.27 8.93
N TRP A 387 -18.24 9.59 8.86
CA TRP A 387 -17.73 10.87 8.35
C TRP A 387 -18.03 11.09 6.87
N LYS A 388 -17.82 10.09 6.00
CA LYS A 388 -18.17 10.17 4.56
C LYS A 388 -19.65 10.47 4.32
N SER A 389 -20.54 9.99 5.20
CA SER A 389 -21.97 10.32 5.17
C SER A 389 -22.22 11.81 5.42
N LYS A 390 -21.57 12.39 6.43
CA LYS A 390 -21.66 13.82 6.78
C LYS A 390 -20.97 14.70 5.73
N LEU A 391 -19.87 14.22 5.16
CA LEU A 391 -19.19 14.86 4.03
C LEU A 391 -20.12 14.97 2.81
N LYS A 392 -20.87 13.91 2.47
CA LYS A 392 -21.90 13.96 1.42
C LYS A 392 -23.00 14.97 1.74
N ALA A 393 -23.47 15.01 3.00
CA ALA A 393 -24.53 15.92 3.40
C ALA A 393 -24.10 17.40 3.30
N GLN A 394 -22.81 17.70 3.54
CA GLN A 394 -22.25 19.05 3.43
C GLN A 394 -21.86 19.43 1.99
N PHE A 395 -21.36 18.47 1.21
CA PHE A 395 -20.95 18.64 -0.19
C PHE A 395 -21.64 17.58 -1.07
N PRO A 396 -22.90 17.79 -1.47
CA PRO A 396 -23.61 16.88 -2.37
C PRO A 396 -23.02 16.85 -3.78
N SER A 397 -22.32 17.93 -4.17
CA SER A 397 -21.63 18.05 -5.46
C SER A 397 -20.41 17.11 -5.51
N PRO A 398 -20.30 16.22 -6.51
CA PRO A 398 -19.12 15.37 -6.71
C PRO A 398 -17.81 16.17 -6.76
N ASN A 399 -17.86 17.41 -7.29
CA ASN A 399 -16.68 18.26 -7.43
C ASN A 399 -16.14 18.77 -6.09
N GLU A 400 -17.03 19.25 -5.23
CA GLU A 400 -16.67 19.80 -3.91
C GLU A 400 -16.20 18.67 -3.00
N TYR A 401 -16.91 17.54 -3.01
CA TYR A 401 -16.49 16.32 -2.33
C TYR A 401 -15.09 15.88 -2.79
N SER A 402 -14.83 15.85 -4.11
CA SER A 402 -13.52 15.47 -4.65
C SER A 402 -12.41 16.47 -4.32
N SER A 403 -12.69 17.78 -4.40
CA SER A 403 -11.74 18.82 -4.00
C SER A 403 -11.36 18.68 -2.52
N PHE A 404 -12.36 18.45 -1.66
CA PHE A 404 -12.15 18.22 -0.24
C PHE A 404 -11.36 16.93 0.03
N MET A 405 -11.65 15.84 -0.69
CA MET A 405 -10.86 14.61 -0.64
C MET A 405 -9.40 14.83 -1.07
N GLY A 406 -9.13 15.68 -2.07
CA GLY A 406 -7.78 16.06 -2.46
C GLY A 406 -7.00 16.84 -1.38
N ASP A 407 -7.67 17.77 -0.69
CA ASP A 407 -7.10 18.45 0.47
C ASP A 407 -6.89 17.49 1.66
N PHE A 408 -7.85 16.61 1.94
CA PHE A 408 -7.77 15.56 2.96
C PHE A 408 -6.58 14.62 2.72
N SER A 409 -6.39 14.17 1.47
CA SER A 409 -5.23 13.35 1.09
C SER A 409 -3.91 14.09 1.24
N THR A 410 -3.86 15.37 0.82
CA THR A 410 -2.66 16.19 1.04
C THR A 410 -2.34 16.35 2.52
N ALA A 411 -3.34 16.70 3.33
CA ALA A 411 -3.18 16.88 4.77
C ALA A 411 -2.78 15.58 5.48
N THR A 412 -3.34 14.44 5.06
CA THR A 412 -2.94 13.11 5.54
C THR A 412 -1.47 12.83 5.22
N GLY A 413 -1.01 13.15 4.00
CA GLY A 413 0.40 12.96 3.62
C GLY A 413 1.36 13.84 4.42
N ILE A 414 1.03 15.13 4.62
CA ILE A 414 1.84 16.06 5.44
C ILE A 414 1.86 15.59 6.89
N ALA A 415 0.70 15.31 7.48
CA ALA A 415 0.61 14.88 8.88
C ALA A 415 1.32 13.54 9.12
N THR A 416 1.21 12.58 8.19
CA THR A 416 1.91 11.30 8.29
C THR A 416 3.43 11.49 8.16
N PHE A 417 3.89 12.31 7.21
CA PHE A 417 5.32 12.61 7.05
C PHE A 417 5.91 13.25 8.32
N THR A 418 5.27 14.29 8.87
CA THR A 418 5.69 14.92 10.12
C THR A 418 5.66 13.94 11.30
N MET A 419 4.61 13.13 11.41
CA MET A 419 4.49 12.12 12.46
C MET A 419 5.53 11.00 12.35
N MET A 420 6.00 10.65 11.14
CA MET A 420 7.10 9.69 10.93
C MET A 420 8.48 10.22 11.34
N LEU A 421 8.68 11.54 11.33
CA LEU A 421 9.88 12.15 11.90
C LEU A 421 9.76 12.22 13.44
N LEU A 422 8.60 12.63 13.95
CA LEU A 422 8.33 12.67 15.40
C LEU A 422 8.35 11.28 16.05
N SER A 423 7.98 10.22 15.33
CA SER A 423 7.94 8.86 15.89
C SER A 423 9.31 8.37 16.34
N GLN A 424 10.40 8.75 15.68
CA GLN A 424 11.76 8.40 16.12
C GLN A 424 12.01 8.92 17.54
N TRP A 425 11.81 10.22 17.74
CA TRP A 425 11.93 10.85 19.06
C TRP A 425 10.96 10.29 20.12
N ILE A 426 9.75 9.88 19.72
CA ILE A 426 8.79 9.24 20.63
C ILE A 426 9.31 7.87 21.08
N PHE A 427 9.82 7.05 20.17
CA PHE A 427 10.39 5.73 20.50
C PHE A 427 11.63 5.87 21.39
N ASP A 428 12.52 6.81 21.07
CA ASP A 428 13.77 7.02 21.82
C ASP A 428 13.54 7.55 23.23
N LYS A 429 12.55 8.46 23.41
CA LYS A 429 12.32 9.15 24.70
C LYS A 429 11.26 8.49 25.60
N TYR A 430 10.21 7.92 25.02
CA TYR A 430 9.05 7.39 25.78
C TYR A 430 8.88 5.87 25.64
N GLY A 431 9.67 5.22 24.78
CA GLY A 431 9.68 3.76 24.62
C GLY A 431 8.43 3.19 23.93
N TRP A 432 8.44 1.86 23.76
CA TRP A 432 7.43 1.11 23.01
C TRP A 432 6.02 1.23 23.61
N GLY A 433 5.90 1.14 24.94
CA GLY A 433 4.62 1.16 25.65
C GLY A 433 3.84 2.46 25.50
N ALA A 434 4.53 3.61 25.45
CA ALA A 434 3.90 4.89 25.18
C ALA A 434 3.47 4.98 23.71
N ALA A 435 4.36 4.64 22.77
CA ALA A 435 4.07 4.65 21.33
C ALA A 435 2.84 3.79 20.97
N ALA A 436 2.73 2.59 21.55
CA ALA A 436 1.60 1.69 21.36
C ALA A 436 0.26 2.29 21.83
N LYS A 437 0.26 3.09 22.91
CA LYS A 437 -0.93 3.73 23.50
C LYS A 437 -1.34 5.03 22.81
N ILE A 438 -0.43 5.71 22.10
CA ILE A 438 -0.74 6.97 21.40
C ILE A 438 -1.83 6.76 20.33
N THR A 439 -1.73 5.72 19.50
CA THR A 439 -2.70 5.50 18.40
C THR A 439 -4.14 5.31 18.89
N PRO A 440 -4.45 4.41 19.86
CA PRO A 440 -5.80 4.33 20.42
C PRO A 440 -6.23 5.60 21.15
N THR A 441 -5.32 6.30 21.85
CA THR A 441 -5.66 7.53 22.57
C THR A 441 -6.02 8.68 21.61
N VAL A 442 -5.26 8.85 20.51
CA VAL A 442 -5.58 9.80 19.44
C VAL A 442 -6.93 9.47 18.82
N LEU A 443 -7.21 8.20 18.52
CA LEU A 443 -8.48 7.78 17.97
C LEU A 443 -9.64 8.00 18.97
N LEU A 444 -9.43 7.76 20.26
CA LEU A 444 -10.42 8.01 21.32
C LEU A 444 -10.74 9.51 21.43
N LEU A 445 -9.74 10.36 21.63
CA LEU A 445 -9.95 11.80 21.84
C LEU A 445 -10.60 12.46 20.62
N THR A 446 -10.09 12.18 19.43
CA THR A 446 -10.65 12.74 18.19
C THR A 446 -11.99 12.11 17.80
N GLY A 447 -12.20 10.83 18.13
CA GLY A 447 -13.46 10.11 17.94
C GLY A 447 -14.56 10.63 18.86
N VAL A 448 -14.30 10.77 20.16
CA VAL A 448 -15.23 11.38 21.13
C VAL A 448 -15.56 12.81 20.71
N GLY A 449 -14.58 13.63 20.30
CA GLY A 449 -14.85 14.96 19.75
C GLY A 449 -15.80 14.95 18.55
N PHE A 450 -15.57 14.03 17.59
CA PHE A 450 -16.43 13.87 16.42
C PHE A 450 -17.85 13.38 16.77
N PHE A 451 -18.01 12.31 17.54
CA PHE A 451 -19.33 11.80 17.91
C PHE A 451 -20.10 12.75 18.85
N SER A 452 -19.43 13.45 19.76
CA SER A 452 -20.06 14.48 20.59
C SER A 452 -20.60 15.63 19.74
N LEU A 453 -19.88 16.09 18.71
CA LEU A 453 -20.39 17.08 17.76
C LEU A 453 -21.57 16.56 16.92
N LEU A 454 -21.61 15.25 16.61
CA LEU A 454 -22.73 14.64 15.89
C LEU A 454 -23.99 14.49 16.74
N LEU A 455 -23.85 14.18 18.03
CA LEU A 455 -24.98 13.95 18.93
C LEU A 455 -25.48 15.24 19.60
N PHE A 456 -24.57 16.14 19.96
CA PHE A 456 -24.87 17.41 20.65
C PHE A 456 -24.69 18.65 19.75
N GLY A 457 -24.75 18.46 18.42
CA GLY A 457 -24.57 19.53 17.44
C GLY A 457 -25.60 20.67 17.53
N ALA A 458 -26.81 20.41 18.02
CA ALA A 458 -27.83 21.44 18.22
C ALA A 458 -27.52 22.36 19.42
N PRO A 459 -27.24 21.85 20.64
CA PRO A 459 -26.70 22.67 21.74
C PRO A 459 -25.43 23.46 21.41
N LEU A 460 -24.58 22.94 20.51
CA LEU A 460 -23.32 23.59 20.09
C LEU A 460 -23.47 24.57 18.91
N ALA A 461 -24.66 24.68 18.31
CA ALA A 461 -24.93 25.63 17.23
C ALA A 461 -24.62 27.11 17.59
N PRO A 462 -25.07 27.67 18.74
CA PRO A 462 -24.81 29.08 19.07
C PRO A 462 -23.34 29.39 19.39
N THR A 463 -22.54 28.41 19.83
CA THR A 463 -21.09 28.59 20.04
C THR A 463 -20.32 28.47 18.73
N LEU A 464 -20.68 27.51 17.86
CA LEU A 464 -20.06 27.35 16.53
C LEU A 464 -20.39 28.51 15.58
N ALA A 465 -21.59 29.11 15.70
CA ALA A 465 -21.99 30.29 14.94
C ALA A 465 -21.05 31.49 15.18
N LYS A 466 -20.50 31.66 16.40
CA LYS A 466 -19.50 32.71 16.72
C LYS A 466 -18.19 32.54 15.95
N PHE A 467 -17.89 31.32 15.49
CA PHE A 467 -16.74 31.02 14.62
C PHE A 467 -17.12 30.94 13.12
N GLY A 468 -18.36 31.32 12.77
CA GLY A 468 -18.85 31.25 11.38
C GLY A 468 -19.02 29.82 10.83
N MET A 469 -19.09 28.80 11.70
CA MET A 469 -19.24 27.40 11.30
C MET A 469 -20.64 26.87 11.58
N THR A 470 -21.21 26.11 10.63
CA THR A 470 -22.40 25.30 10.90
C THR A 470 -21.99 24.02 11.66
N PRO A 471 -22.88 23.41 12.48
CA PRO A 471 -22.60 22.13 13.13
C PRO A 471 -22.20 21.02 12.15
N LEU A 472 -22.79 21.01 10.95
CA LEU A 472 -22.46 20.04 9.90
C LEU A 472 -21.04 20.25 9.35
N LEU A 473 -20.66 21.50 9.05
CA LEU A 473 -19.32 21.83 8.56
C LEU A 473 -18.25 21.55 9.63
N ALA A 474 -18.54 21.88 10.90
CA ALA A 474 -17.68 21.56 12.03
C ALA A 474 -17.48 20.04 12.19
N ALA A 475 -18.55 19.24 12.10
CA ALA A 475 -18.46 17.79 12.12
C ALA A 475 -17.64 17.22 10.95
N VAL A 476 -17.75 17.81 9.74
CA VAL A 476 -16.94 17.42 8.58
C VAL A 476 -15.45 17.69 8.81
N TYR A 477 -15.08 18.87 9.32
CA TYR A 477 -13.67 19.18 9.61
C TYR A 477 -13.11 18.39 10.79
N VAL A 478 -13.86 18.22 11.89
CA VAL A 478 -13.40 17.42 13.04
C VAL A 478 -13.30 15.94 12.68
N GLY A 479 -14.24 15.39 11.91
CA GLY A 479 -14.12 14.03 11.38
C GLY A 479 -12.97 13.86 10.37
N ALA A 480 -12.63 14.91 9.62
CA ALA A 480 -11.45 14.90 8.75
C ALA A 480 -10.15 14.88 9.57
N MET A 481 -10.04 15.72 10.60
CA MET A 481 -8.92 15.73 11.54
C MET A 481 -8.79 14.38 12.26
N GLN A 482 -9.88 13.81 12.75
CA GLN A 482 -9.95 12.46 13.34
C GLN A 482 -9.32 11.42 12.41
N ASN A 483 -9.73 11.43 11.13
CA ASN A 483 -9.24 10.47 10.13
C ASN A 483 -7.77 10.72 9.76
N ILE A 484 -7.36 11.98 9.60
CA ILE A 484 -5.97 12.39 9.30
C ILE A 484 -5.04 11.93 10.43
N PHE A 485 -5.32 12.30 11.68
CA PHE A 485 -4.48 11.97 12.82
C PHE A 485 -4.47 10.45 13.09
N SER A 486 -5.62 9.78 13.00
CA SER A 486 -5.69 8.32 13.20
C SER A 486 -4.92 7.53 12.14
N LYS A 487 -4.91 7.98 10.87
CA LYS A 487 -4.11 7.36 9.81
C LYS A 487 -2.62 7.69 9.97
N SER A 488 -2.30 8.93 10.30
CA SER A 488 -0.91 9.38 10.53
C SER A 488 -0.26 8.59 11.66
N ALA A 489 -0.89 8.56 12.85
CA ALA A 489 -0.41 7.80 14.01
C ALA A 489 -0.33 6.30 13.70
N LYS A 490 -1.25 5.76 12.88
CA LYS A 490 -1.19 4.35 12.50
C LYS A 490 0.04 4.02 11.65
N TYR A 491 0.35 4.82 10.63
CA TYR A 491 1.52 4.57 9.78
C TYR A 491 2.86 4.92 10.45
N SER A 492 2.89 5.90 11.37
CA SER A 492 4.12 6.34 12.03
C SER A 492 4.45 5.64 13.35
N LEU A 493 3.46 5.19 14.10
CA LEU A 493 3.65 4.60 15.44
C LEU A 493 3.11 3.17 15.51
N PHE A 494 1.84 2.95 15.15
CA PHE A 494 1.21 1.63 15.29
C PHE A 494 1.85 0.54 14.43
N ASP A 495 2.05 0.81 13.14
CA ASP A 495 2.64 -0.18 12.23
C ASP A 495 4.09 -0.54 12.66
N PRO A 496 4.97 0.42 13.01
CA PRO A 496 6.25 0.11 13.67
C PRO A 496 6.11 -0.63 15.00
N CYS A 497 5.23 -0.21 15.93
CA CYS A 497 5.00 -0.93 17.18
C CYS A 497 4.61 -2.40 16.96
N LYS A 498 3.73 -2.66 15.98
CA LYS A 498 3.28 -4.01 15.59
C LYS A 498 4.44 -4.84 15.05
N GLU A 499 5.33 -4.25 14.25
CA GLU A 499 6.51 -4.95 13.73
C GLU A 499 7.56 -5.20 14.83
N MET A 500 7.75 -4.26 15.76
CA MET A 500 8.64 -4.43 16.93
C MET A 500 8.13 -5.49 17.91
N ALA A 501 6.81 -5.64 18.06
CA ALA A 501 6.20 -6.69 18.87
C ALA A 501 6.52 -8.12 18.38
N TYR A 502 6.91 -8.29 17.12
CA TYR A 502 7.35 -9.59 16.59
C TYR A 502 8.84 -9.89 16.83
N ILE A 503 9.62 -8.97 17.38
CA ILE A 503 11.06 -9.15 17.56
C ILE A 503 11.40 -10.19 18.65
N PRO A 504 10.90 -10.09 19.90
CA PRO A 504 11.29 -10.98 21.00
C PRO A 504 10.51 -12.31 21.01
N LEU A 505 9.93 -12.71 19.88
CA LEU A 505 9.22 -13.98 19.74
C LEU A 505 10.13 -15.01 19.07
N ASP A 506 10.00 -16.27 19.49
CA ASP A 506 10.63 -17.39 18.81
C ASP A 506 10.26 -17.40 17.31
N GLU A 507 11.20 -17.80 16.44
CA GLU A 507 11.02 -17.69 14.98
C GLU A 507 9.76 -18.41 14.47
N ASP A 508 9.34 -19.48 15.14
CA ASP A 508 8.14 -20.25 14.79
C ASP A 508 6.86 -19.45 15.10
N THR A 509 6.71 -18.95 16.33
CA THR A 509 5.59 -18.09 16.76
C THR A 509 5.57 -16.77 16.02
N LYS A 510 6.73 -16.20 15.73
CA LYS A 510 6.92 -14.98 14.95
C LYS A 510 6.41 -15.13 13.52
N VAL A 511 6.82 -16.20 12.82
CA VAL A 511 6.37 -16.46 11.44
C VAL A 511 4.88 -16.82 11.41
N LYS A 512 4.42 -17.69 12.30
CA LYS A 512 3.01 -18.13 12.39
C LYS A 512 2.08 -16.98 12.80
N GLY A 513 2.45 -16.25 13.85
CA GLY A 513 1.70 -15.11 14.41
C GLY A 513 1.61 -13.93 13.45
N LYS A 514 2.73 -13.55 12.81
CA LYS A 514 2.71 -12.49 11.79
C LYS A 514 1.85 -12.86 10.59
N ALA A 515 1.94 -14.11 10.11
CA ALA A 515 1.08 -14.60 9.05
C ALA A 515 -0.41 -14.54 9.46
N ALA A 516 -0.75 -15.02 10.66
CA ALA A 516 -2.13 -15.02 11.15
C ALA A 516 -2.69 -13.59 11.31
N ILE A 517 -1.92 -12.65 11.84
CA ILE A 517 -2.36 -11.26 12.04
C ILE A 517 -2.47 -10.50 10.73
N ASP A 518 -1.49 -10.63 9.82
CA ASP A 518 -1.52 -9.90 8.55
C ASP A 518 -2.53 -10.49 7.54
N VAL A 519 -2.82 -11.80 7.58
CA VAL A 519 -3.78 -12.48 6.68
C VAL A 519 -5.20 -12.52 7.25
N VAL A 520 -5.39 -12.76 8.56
CA VAL A 520 -6.72 -12.90 9.17
C VAL A 520 -7.14 -11.61 9.86
N CYS A 521 -6.37 -11.12 10.83
CA CYS A 521 -6.79 -9.99 11.68
C CYS A 521 -6.94 -8.67 10.92
N ASN A 522 -6.02 -8.37 9.99
CA ASN A 522 -6.08 -7.13 9.19
C ASN A 522 -7.35 -7.06 8.30
N PRO A 523 -7.69 -8.09 7.50
CA PRO A 523 -8.97 -8.12 6.77
C PRO A 523 -10.19 -8.23 7.69
N LEU A 524 -10.10 -9.00 8.79
CA LEU A 524 -11.20 -9.17 9.75
C LEU A 524 -11.56 -7.84 10.43
N GLY A 525 -10.59 -7.01 10.83
CA GLY A 525 -10.88 -5.70 11.41
C GLY A 525 -11.63 -4.79 10.43
N LYS A 526 -11.14 -4.68 9.19
CA LYS A 526 -11.79 -3.87 8.14
C LYS A 526 -13.19 -4.38 7.79
N SER A 527 -13.38 -5.70 7.72
CA SER A 527 -14.65 -6.32 7.32
C SER A 527 -15.64 -6.35 8.49
N GLY A 528 -15.16 -6.56 9.71
CA GLY A 528 -15.95 -6.53 10.95
C GLY A 528 -16.58 -5.16 11.19
N GLY A 529 -15.85 -4.07 10.97
CA GLY A 529 -16.44 -2.73 11.02
C GLY A 529 -17.55 -2.50 9.99
N ALA A 530 -17.39 -3.04 8.78
CA ALA A 530 -18.45 -3.02 7.76
C ALA A 530 -19.65 -3.88 8.16
N LEU A 531 -19.45 -5.09 8.70
CA LEU A 531 -20.53 -5.97 9.18
C LEU A 531 -21.33 -5.35 10.33
N ILE A 532 -20.64 -4.75 11.32
CA ILE A 532 -21.28 -4.01 12.42
C ILE A 532 -22.14 -2.88 11.85
N GLN A 533 -21.63 -2.11 10.88
CA GLN A 533 -22.42 -1.06 10.23
C GLN A 533 -23.60 -1.60 9.44
N GLN A 534 -23.46 -2.69 8.68
CA GLN A 534 -24.59 -3.31 7.97
C GLN A 534 -25.68 -3.74 8.94
N PHE A 535 -25.32 -4.45 10.01
CA PHE A 535 -26.27 -4.91 11.02
C PHE A 535 -27.00 -3.72 11.67
N MET A 536 -26.27 -2.66 12.03
CA MET A 536 -26.84 -1.44 12.60
C MET A 536 -27.73 -0.68 11.61
N ILE A 537 -27.35 -0.57 10.33
CA ILE A 537 -28.16 0.09 9.28
C ILE A 537 -29.45 -0.70 9.02
N LEU A 538 -29.40 -2.03 8.96
CA LEU A 538 -30.58 -2.87 8.76
C LEU A 538 -31.53 -2.82 9.97
N THR A 539 -30.99 -2.76 11.20
CA THR A 539 -31.77 -2.70 12.44
C THR A 539 -32.42 -1.33 12.65
N PHE A 540 -31.65 -0.24 12.55
CA PHE A 540 -32.10 1.13 12.82
C PHE A 540 -32.58 1.90 11.57
N GLY A 541 -32.52 1.26 10.40
CA GLY A 541 -33.04 1.75 9.12
C GLY A 541 -32.21 2.81 8.40
N SER A 542 -31.28 3.50 9.07
CA SER A 542 -30.32 4.42 8.44
C SER A 542 -29.02 4.55 9.23
N LEU A 543 -27.95 4.98 8.56
CA LEU A 543 -26.67 5.28 9.19
C LEU A 543 -26.77 6.46 10.17
N ALA A 544 -27.63 7.45 9.88
CA ALA A 544 -27.89 8.56 10.80
C ALA A 544 -28.52 8.05 12.12
N SER A 545 -29.55 7.22 12.04
CA SER A 545 -30.21 6.60 13.20
C SER A 545 -29.24 5.69 13.99
N SER A 546 -28.33 5.00 13.31
CA SER A 546 -27.33 4.14 13.96
C SER A 546 -26.18 4.89 14.65
N THR A 547 -25.95 6.16 14.30
CA THR A 547 -24.78 6.95 14.74
C THR A 547 -24.52 6.92 16.27
N PRO A 548 -25.51 7.11 17.17
CA PRO A 548 -25.27 7.01 18.62
C PRO A 548 -24.77 5.63 19.05
N TYR A 549 -25.38 4.56 18.54
CA TYR A 549 -24.98 3.18 18.85
C TYR A 549 -23.59 2.86 18.32
N LEU A 550 -23.24 3.35 17.12
CA LEU A 550 -21.89 3.23 16.56
C LEU A 550 -20.84 3.95 17.44
N GLY A 551 -21.19 5.10 18.03
CA GLY A 551 -20.33 5.80 18.99
C GLY A 551 -20.10 4.99 20.28
N GLY A 552 -21.15 4.38 20.83
CA GLY A 552 -21.04 3.49 21.99
C GLY A 552 -20.20 2.24 21.71
N VAL A 553 -20.42 1.57 20.58
CA VAL A 553 -19.63 0.40 20.14
C VAL A 553 -18.16 0.80 19.92
N LEU A 554 -17.90 1.96 19.31
CA LEU A 554 -16.53 2.47 19.14
C LEU A 554 -15.84 2.67 20.49
N LEU A 555 -16.52 3.25 21.48
CA LEU A 555 -15.96 3.47 22.82
C LEU A 555 -15.57 2.14 23.49
N VAL A 556 -16.44 1.12 23.45
CA VAL A 556 -16.14 -0.21 23.98
C VAL A 556 -14.92 -0.84 23.29
N ILE A 557 -14.84 -0.77 21.96
CA ILE A 557 -13.72 -1.32 21.18
C ILE A 557 -12.40 -0.60 21.49
N VAL A 558 -12.42 0.73 21.66
CA VAL A 558 -11.22 1.51 21.97
C VAL A 558 -10.76 1.32 23.42
N LEU A 559 -11.68 1.13 24.38
CA LEU A 559 -11.32 0.71 25.74
C LEU A 559 -10.69 -0.69 25.76
N ALA A 560 -11.24 -1.65 25.02
CA ALA A 560 -10.64 -2.97 24.87
C ALA A 560 -9.25 -2.89 24.22
N TRP A 561 -9.07 -2.00 23.23
CA TRP A 561 -7.78 -1.75 22.59
C TRP A 561 -6.76 -1.14 23.57
N LEU A 562 -7.13 -0.16 24.39
CA LEU A 562 -6.27 0.39 25.43
C LEU A 562 -5.89 -0.65 26.49
N GLY A 563 -6.84 -1.53 26.87
CA GLY A 563 -6.59 -2.67 27.75
C GLY A 563 -5.58 -3.65 27.17
N ALA A 564 -5.75 -4.06 25.91
CA ALA A 564 -4.82 -4.93 25.20
C ALA A 564 -3.44 -4.27 25.04
N ALA A 565 -3.37 -2.99 24.70
CA ALA A 565 -2.10 -2.25 24.61
C ALA A 565 -1.36 -2.18 25.96
N LYS A 566 -2.09 -2.02 27.09
CA LYS A 566 -1.49 -2.07 28.43
C LYS A 566 -1.03 -3.49 28.83
N SER A 567 -1.78 -4.54 28.45
CA SER A 567 -1.38 -5.92 28.75
C SER A 567 -0.19 -6.37 27.91
N LEU A 568 -0.13 -5.96 26.65
CA LEU A 568 0.96 -6.26 25.72
C LEU A 568 2.27 -5.54 26.11
N ASP A 569 2.19 -4.33 26.65
CA ASP A 569 3.32 -3.55 27.19
C ASP A 569 4.02 -4.27 28.36
N GLY A 570 3.24 -4.83 29.30
CA GLY A 570 3.79 -5.66 30.37
C GLY A 570 4.49 -6.92 29.84
N GLN A 571 3.84 -7.66 28.94
CA GLN A 571 4.39 -8.89 28.37
C GLN A 571 5.62 -8.62 27.48
N PHE A 572 5.63 -7.53 26.70
CA PHE A 572 6.79 -7.14 25.87
C PHE A 572 7.99 -6.74 26.72
N THR A 573 7.76 -6.07 27.86
CA THR A 573 8.83 -5.73 28.81
C THR A 573 9.41 -6.99 29.47
N GLN A 574 8.56 -7.97 29.82
CA GLN A 574 9.00 -9.26 30.37
C GLN A 574 9.84 -10.06 29.36
N LEU A 575 9.32 -10.29 28.15
CA LEU A 575 10.05 -11.02 27.09
C LEU A 575 11.40 -10.36 26.74
N ARG A 576 11.47 -9.02 26.78
CA ARG A 576 12.73 -8.31 26.55
C ARG A 576 13.72 -8.48 27.69
N GLN A 577 13.25 -8.50 28.95
CA GLN A 577 14.09 -8.80 30.11
C GLN A 577 14.62 -10.23 30.06
N GLU A 578 13.80 -11.20 29.65
CA GLU A 578 14.22 -12.58 29.41
C GLU A 578 15.27 -12.67 28.30
N GLU A 579 15.04 -12.03 27.14
CA GLU A 579 15.99 -12.01 26.01
C GLU A 579 17.33 -11.31 26.35
N ASP A 580 17.30 -10.27 27.19
CA ASP A 580 18.51 -9.58 27.65
C ASP A 580 19.25 -10.42 28.73
N LEU A 581 18.53 -11.13 29.60
CA LEU A 581 19.11 -12.08 30.58
C LEU A 581 19.75 -13.28 29.89
N GLU A 582 19.11 -13.88 28.88
CA GLU A 582 19.67 -14.96 28.07
C GLU A 582 20.99 -14.54 27.42
N LYS A 583 21.07 -13.34 26.84
CA LYS A 583 22.32 -12.81 26.27
C LYS A 583 23.40 -12.55 27.32
N GLU A 584 23.02 -12.17 28.54
CA GLU A 584 23.98 -12.06 29.64
C GLU A 584 24.49 -13.43 30.09
N MET A 585 23.62 -14.45 30.13
CA MET A 585 24.00 -15.84 30.41
C MET A 585 24.87 -16.46 29.31
N GLU A 586 24.60 -16.18 28.02
CA GLU A 586 25.49 -16.54 26.90
C GLU A 586 26.85 -15.84 27.01
N ARG A 587 26.86 -14.53 27.30
CA ARG A 587 28.11 -13.78 27.51
C ARG A 587 28.87 -14.22 28.76
N ALA A 588 28.19 -14.72 29.79
CA ALA A 588 28.80 -15.24 31.01
C ALA A 588 29.38 -16.64 30.78
N SER A 589 28.64 -17.54 30.13
CA SER A 589 29.11 -18.89 29.79
C SER A 589 30.28 -18.87 28.81
N LEU A 590 30.28 -17.97 27.82
CA LEU A 590 31.43 -17.69 26.94
C LEU A 590 32.63 -17.04 27.67
N LYS A 591 32.45 -16.55 28.90
CA LYS A 591 33.51 -15.96 29.75
C LYS A 591 34.05 -16.90 30.82
N ILE A 592 33.47 -18.09 31.01
CA ILE A 592 34.08 -19.12 31.86
C ILE A 592 35.28 -19.66 31.09
N PRO A 593 36.53 -19.44 31.53
CA PRO A 593 37.66 -20.12 30.94
C PRO A 593 37.50 -21.60 31.30
N VAL A 594 37.66 -22.49 30.32
CA VAL A 594 37.89 -23.90 30.61
C VAL A 594 39.24 -23.99 31.30
N VAL A 595 39.23 -23.93 32.64
CA VAL A 595 40.38 -24.29 33.46
C VAL A 595 40.52 -25.80 33.34
N SER A 596 41.30 -26.22 32.35
CA SER A 596 41.74 -27.60 32.22
C SER A 596 42.63 -27.92 33.43
N GLN A 597 42.06 -28.59 34.42
CA GLN A 597 42.82 -29.32 35.44
C GLN A 597 43.61 -30.44 34.76
N ASN A 598 44.82 -30.11 34.31
CA ASN A 598 45.86 -31.10 34.05
C ASN A 598 46.68 -31.26 35.33
N GLU A 599 46.15 -32.02 36.29
CA GLU A 599 46.96 -32.56 37.39
C GLU A 599 47.18 -34.07 37.19
N ASN A 600 48.46 -34.43 37.24
CA ASN A 600 49.05 -35.75 37.46
C ASN A 600 49.03 -36.80 36.34
N GLY A 601 50.24 -37.29 36.02
CA GLY A 601 50.47 -38.33 35.04
C GLY A 601 51.92 -38.83 34.92
N ASN A 602 52.63 -39.08 36.04
CA ASN A 602 53.62 -40.18 36.13
C ASN A 602 54.20 -40.35 37.55
N GLY A 603 54.15 -41.57 38.10
CA GLY A 603 54.67 -41.84 39.44
C GLY A 603 54.33 -43.19 40.09
N SER A 604 54.57 -44.32 39.40
CA SER A 604 54.93 -45.66 39.95
C SER A 604 54.10 -46.37 41.05
N LEU A 605 53.87 -47.69 40.85
CA LEU A 605 53.64 -48.76 41.86
C LEU A 605 52.29 -48.70 42.64
N SER A 606 51.66 -49.80 43.07
CA SER A 606 51.76 -51.25 42.77
C SER A 606 50.58 -52.03 43.40
N SER A 607 50.36 -53.28 42.96
CA SER A 607 49.68 -54.37 43.70
C SER A 607 48.13 -54.47 43.71
N GLU A 608 47.64 -55.62 43.19
CA GLU A 608 46.67 -56.58 43.81
C GLU A 608 45.35 -56.11 44.47
N SER A 609 44.22 -56.84 44.39
CA SER A 609 43.87 -58.08 43.67
C SER A 609 42.33 -58.25 43.55
N SER A 610 41.93 -59.19 42.68
CA SER A 610 40.58 -59.64 42.32
C SER A 610 39.60 -59.99 43.44
N LEU A 611 38.28 -59.84 43.19
CA LEU A 611 37.33 -60.97 43.10
C LEU A 611 35.96 -60.59 42.48
N ASN A 612 35.41 -61.51 41.69
CA ASN A 612 34.11 -61.51 40.99
C ASN A 612 33.10 -62.41 41.78
N PRO A 613 31.84 -62.71 41.39
CA PRO A 613 31.26 -62.75 40.02
C PRO A 613 29.77 -62.30 39.84
N ALA A 614 29.28 -62.47 38.60
CA ALA A 614 27.92 -62.77 38.06
C ALA A 614 26.69 -62.83 39.02
N GLY A 615 25.45 -62.58 38.59
CA GLY A 615 24.86 -62.36 37.25
C GLY A 615 23.37 -62.79 37.29
N GLY A 616 22.50 -62.32 36.38
CA GLY A 616 21.08 -62.71 36.38
C GLY A 616 20.17 -61.87 35.50
N ASP A 617 19.25 -62.54 34.79
CA ASP A 617 18.47 -62.00 33.66
C ASP A 617 17.11 -61.36 34.01
N SER A 618 16.56 -60.70 32.98
CA SER A 618 15.22 -60.12 32.85
C SER A 618 14.02 -61.00 33.27
N THR A 619 12.90 -60.39 33.71
CA THR A 619 11.63 -60.25 32.92
C THR A 619 10.50 -59.47 33.64
N ASN A 620 9.50 -59.03 32.86
CA ASN A 620 8.27 -58.32 33.27
C ASN A 620 7.35 -59.20 34.18
N ALA A 621 6.36 -58.73 34.96
CA ALA A 621 5.25 -57.83 34.62
C ALA A 621 4.29 -57.57 35.81
N SER A 622 3.44 -56.52 35.73
CA SER A 622 2.16 -56.28 36.47
C SER A 622 2.21 -56.21 38.01
N SER A 623 1.46 -55.36 38.75
CA SER A 623 0.09 -54.83 38.56
C SER A 623 -0.21 -53.63 39.48
N GLU A 624 -1.11 -52.74 39.06
CA GLU A 624 -1.81 -51.72 39.88
C GLU A 624 -2.79 -52.37 40.92
N PRO A 625 -3.31 -51.69 41.98
CA PRO A 625 -4.37 -50.67 41.79
C PRO A 625 -4.60 -49.55 42.87
N SER A 626 -5.33 -48.51 42.43
CA SER A 626 -6.38 -47.71 43.14
C SER A 626 -6.14 -46.97 44.49
N SER A 627 -6.16 -45.62 44.43
CA SER A 627 -7.10 -44.60 45.05
C SER A 627 -7.91 -44.95 46.34
N PRO A 628 -8.43 -43.99 47.19
CA PRO A 628 -8.95 -42.65 46.79
C PRO A 628 -8.99 -41.49 47.85
N ARG A 629 -9.69 -40.38 47.50
CA ARG A 629 -10.24 -39.27 48.36
C ARG A 629 -9.23 -38.31 49.01
N SER A 630 -9.53 -37.05 49.35
CA SER A 630 -10.62 -36.06 49.09
C SER A 630 -10.07 -34.67 49.55
N LEU A 631 -10.61 -33.49 49.25
CA LEU A 631 -12.00 -33.06 49.03
C LEU A 631 -11.97 -31.73 48.23
#